data_AF-A0AAE8SP17-F1
#
_entry.id   AF-A0AAE8SP17-F1
#
_cell.length_a   1.000
_cell.length_b   1.000
_cell.length_c   1.000
_cell.angle_alpha   90.00
_cell.angle_beta   90.00
_cell.angle_gamma   90.00
#
_symmetry.space_group_name_H-M   'P 1'
#
loop_
_entity.id
_entity.type
_entity.pdbx_description
1 polymer ?
#
loop_
_entity_poly.entity_id
_entity_poly.type
_entity_poly.pdbx_seq_one_letter_code
_entity_poly.pdbx_strand_id
1 'polypeptide(L)'
;MSTRKINEGTYGPGTFTDAEETSLPNEYYRLLKYIAKITLGFLRNNADLDSVTFYGHDLPIVPRPLKSQAISAVLNAMIGIIGRDIYLICGFKTGKIDIDVDKAGLYLATLAHVSVSGKRLAEIQKDGILLKAGKDVDSQILTKNAMHYRT
;
A
#
# COMPACT_ATOMS: atom_id res chain seq x y z
N MET A 1 20.34 -14.11 4.59
CA MET A 1 19.43 -14.72 3.60
C MET A 1 18.29 -15.36 4.38
N SER A 2 17.05 -15.22 3.90
CA SER A 2 15.87 -15.80 4.58
C SER A 2 15.96 -17.32 4.54
N THR A 3 15.85 -17.95 5.71
CA THR A 3 16.01 -19.39 5.95
C THR A 3 14.78 -20.23 5.59
N ARG A 4 13.83 -19.69 4.82
CA ARG A 4 12.58 -20.39 4.51
C ARG A 4 12.74 -21.41 3.41
N LYS A 5 12.01 -22.51 3.57
CA LYS A 5 11.83 -23.54 2.56
C LYS A 5 10.98 -22.97 1.43
N ILE A 6 11.39 -23.21 0.18
CA ILE A 6 10.76 -22.70 -1.03
C ILE A 6 10.20 -23.85 -1.86
N ASN A 7 9.08 -23.61 -2.53
CA ASN A 7 8.57 -24.48 -3.60
C ASN A 7 8.91 -23.83 -4.94
N GLU A 8 9.47 -24.61 -5.85
CA GLU A 8 9.78 -24.17 -7.22
C GLU A 8 8.65 -24.56 -8.18
N GLY A 9 8.38 -23.72 -9.17
CA GLY A 9 7.48 -24.06 -10.28
C GLY A 9 5.99 -23.98 -9.99
N THR A 10 5.56 -23.49 -8.82
CA THR A 10 4.13 -23.46 -8.40
C THR A 10 3.23 -22.73 -9.40
N TYR A 11 3.73 -21.65 -10.01
CA TYR A 11 3.02 -20.88 -11.04
C TYR A 11 3.66 -21.00 -12.43
N GLY A 12 4.48 -22.03 -12.65
CA GLY A 12 5.23 -22.27 -13.89
C GLY A 12 6.75 -22.17 -13.72
N PRO A 13 7.54 -22.57 -14.74
CA PRO A 13 9.00 -22.57 -14.67
C PRO A 13 9.59 -21.23 -14.25
N GLY A 14 10.52 -21.24 -13.30
CA GLY A 14 11.17 -20.04 -12.77
C GLY A 14 10.40 -19.29 -11.69
N THR A 15 9.26 -19.81 -11.23
CA THR A 15 8.51 -19.24 -10.10
C THR A 15 8.91 -19.89 -8.77
N PHE A 16 8.89 -19.10 -7.69
CA PHE A 16 9.23 -19.54 -6.35
C PHE A 16 8.14 -19.07 -5.39
N THR A 17 7.67 -19.96 -4.52
CA THR A 17 6.70 -19.64 -3.47
C THR A 17 7.24 -20.10 -2.10
N ASP A 18 6.80 -19.45 -1.03
CA ASP A 18 7.09 -19.94 0.32
C ASP A 18 6.41 -21.31 0.52
N ALA A 19 7.13 -22.26 1.13
CA ALA A 19 6.58 -23.59 1.38
C ALA A 19 5.57 -23.64 2.52
N GLU A 20 5.58 -22.63 3.38
CA GLU A 20 4.68 -22.49 4.52
C GLU A 20 3.95 -21.16 4.43
N GLU A 21 2.64 -21.20 4.66
CA GLU A 21 1.82 -20.00 4.71
C GLU A 21 2.14 -19.17 5.96
N THR A 22 2.04 -17.86 5.84
CA THR A 22 2.24 -16.93 6.94
C THR A 22 1.19 -15.85 6.85
N SER A 23 0.64 -15.48 8.01
CA SER A 23 -0.26 -14.35 8.15
C SER A 23 0.36 -13.10 7.52
N LEU A 24 -0.40 -12.41 6.68
CA LEU A 24 0.08 -11.26 5.94
C LEU A 24 0.71 -10.15 6.82
N PRO A 25 0.21 -9.83 8.03
CA PRO A 25 0.87 -8.90 8.95
C PRO A 25 2.33 -9.25 9.27
N ASN A 26 2.61 -10.53 9.54
CA ASN A 26 3.98 -11.01 9.80
C ASN A 26 4.85 -10.91 8.55
N GLU A 27 4.26 -11.17 7.37
CA GLU A 27 4.95 -11.03 6.10
C GLU A 27 5.34 -9.57 5.81
N TYR A 28 4.48 -8.60 6.12
CA TYR A 28 4.85 -7.18 5.98
C TYR A 28 5.99 -6.76 6.88
N TYR A 29 6.02 -7.23 8.13
CA TYR A 29 7.13 -6.92 9.03
C TYR A 29 8.45 -7.54 8.54
N ARG A 30 8.40 -8.75 7.97
CA ARG A 30 9.55 -9.37 7.31
C ARG A 30 10.04 -8.55 6.11
N LEU A 31 9.11 -8.12 5.25
CA LEU A 31 9.42 -7.29 4.08
C LEU A 31 9.94 -5.92 4.49
N LEU A 32 9.40 -5.31 5.54
CA LEU A 32 9.90 -4.05 6.10
C LEU A 32 11.37 -4.20 6.55
N LYS A 33 11.70 -5.26 7.29
CA LYS A 33 13.09 -5.56 7.68
C LYS A 33 14.01 -5.71 6.48
N TYR A 34 13.55 -6.43 5.45
CA TYR A 34 14.31 -6.65 4.24
C TYR A 34 14.55 -5.34 3.47
N ILE A 35 13.48 -4.59 3.20
CA ILE A 35 13.54 -3.33 2.45
C ILE A 35 14.38 -2.31 3.20
N ALA A 36 14.15 -2.13 4.51
CA ALA A 36 14.95 -1.23 5.34
C ALA A 36 16.44 -1.59 5.32
N LYS A 37 16.79 -2.88 5.29
CA LYS A 37 18.18 -3.34 5.21
C LYS A 37 18.84 -3.01 3.86
N ILE A 38 18.11 -3.11 2.74
CA ILE A 38 18.67 -2.80 1.41
C ILE A 38 18.62 -1.30 1.08
N THR A 39 17.79 -0.52 1.76
CA THR A 39 17.74 0.94 1.62
C THR A 39 18.80 1.59 2.51
N LEU A 40 19.98 1.85 1.92
CA LEU A 40 21.11 2.45 2.65
C LEU A 40 20.73 3.81 3.26
N GLY A 41 21.08 4.01 4.53
CA GLY A 41 20.85 5.27 5.25
C GLY A 41 19.40 5.50 5.69
N PHE A 42 18.51 4.54 5.49
CA PHE A 42 17.10 4.67 5.88
C PHE A 42 16.89 4.66 7.39
N LEU A 43 17.45 3.67 8.10
CA LEU A 43 17.31 3.57 9.56
C LEU A 43 18.41 4.33 10.27
N ARG A 44 18.02 5.16 11.25
CA ARG A 44 18.95 5.72 12.24
C ARG A 44 19.24 4.70 13.33
N ASN A 45 18.21 3.99 13.78
CA ASN A 45 18.32 2.89 14.72
C ASN A 45 17.49 1.68 14.25
N ASN A 46 18.02 0.46 14.39
CA ASN A 46 17.26 -0.76 14.09
C ASN A 46 16.00 -0.91 14.96
N ALA A 47 16.00 -0.34 16.18
CA ALA A 47 14.83 -0.33 17.06
C ALA A 47 13.66 0.50 16.51
N ASP A 48 13.86 1.35 15.51
CA ASP A 48 12.77 2.13 14.90
C ASP A 48 11.77 1.24 14.17
N LEU A 49 12.19 0.05 13.73
CA LEU A 49 11.30 -0.96 13.14
C LEU A 49 10.25 -1.46 14.14
N ASP A 50 10.58 -1.52 15.43
CA ASP A 50 9.68 -2.01 16.47
C ASP A 50 8.62 -0.96 16.86
N SER A 51 8.73 0.25 16.32
CA SER A 51 7.68 1.28 16.44
C SER A 51 6.50 1.05 15.49
N VAL A 52 6.64 0.14 14.51
CA VAL A 52 5.61 -0.17 13.52
C VAL A 52 4.80 -1.39 13.94
N THR A 53 3.47 -1.26 13.92
CA THR A 53 2.53 -2.37 14.10
C THR A 53 1.68 -2.52 12.84
N PHE A 54 1.71 -3.71 12.22
CA PHE A 54 0.82 -4.05 11.11
C PHE A 54 -0.43 -4.76 11.64
N TYR A 55 -1.60 -4.35 11.18
CA TYR A 55 -2.87 -4.98 11.56
C TYR A 55 -3.84 -5.05 10.37
N GLY A 56 -4.74 -6.03 10.39
CA GLY A 56 -5.77 -6.31 9.38
C GLY A 56 -5.94 -7.81 9.18
N HIS A 57 -6.48 -8.23 8.04
CA HIS A 57 -6.75 -9.65 7.79
C HIS A 57 -5.48 -10.44 7.44
N ASP A 58 -5.51 -11.74 7.75
CA ASP A 58 -4.40 -12.66 7.47
C ASP A 58 -4.23 -12.98 5.98
N LEU A 59 -5.27 -12.78 5.19
CA LEU A 59 -5.30 -13.05 3.75
C LEU A 59 -5.27 -11.75 2.94
N PRO A 60 -4.58 -11.72 1.79
CA PRO A 60 -4.54 -10.53 0.96
C PRO A 60 -5.91 -10.25 0.35
N ILE A 61 -6.26 -8.96 0.26
CA ILE A 61 -7.33 -8.51 -0.61
C ILE A 61 -6.84 -8.73 -2.02
N VAL A 62 -7.50 -9.58 -2.82
CA VAL A 62 -7.10 -9.88 -4.20
C VAL A 62 -7.09 -8.58 -5.02
N PRO A 63 -5.93 -7.94 -5.24
CA PRO A 63 -5.89 -6.70 -5.98
C PRO A 63 -5.96 -7.08 -7.45
N ARG A 64 -6.72 -6.33 -8.24
CA ARG A 64 -6.50 -6.33 -9.69
C ARG A 64 -5.02 -6.00 -9.96
N PRO A 65 -4.43 -6.49 -11.07
CA PRO A 65 -3.01 -6.88 -11.21
C PRO A 65 -1.94 -5.79 -11.05
N LEU A 66 -2.28 -4.55 -10.69
CA LEU A 66 -1.37 -3.41 -10.72
C LEU A 66 -0.75 -3.02 -9.36
N LYS A 67 -1.33 -3.41 -8.21
CA LYS A 67 -0.81 -2.96 -6.91
C LYS A 67 -0.63 -4.11 -5.92
N SER A 68 0.62 -4.38 -5.55
CA SER A 68 0.93 -5.26 -4.43
C SER A 68 0.55 -4.57 -3.12
N GLN A 69 -0.44 -5.14 -2.42
CA GLN A 69 -0.84 -4.72 -1.07
C GLN A 69 0.37 -4.73 -0.11
N ALA A 70 1.24 -5.73 -0.24
CA ALA A 70 2.40 -5.88 0.62
C ALA A 70 3.44 -4.78 0.48
N ILE A 71 3.81 -4.47 -0.76
CA ILE A 71 4.75 -3.37 -1.00
C ILE A 71 4.16 -2.04 -0.55
N SER A 72 2.86 -1.84 -0.77
CA SER A 72 2.18 -0.61 -0.36
C SER A 72 2.17 -0.41 1.15
N ALA A 73 1.88 -1.47 1.92
CA ALA A 73 1.89 -1.43 3.38
C ALA A 73 3.30 -1.11 3.92
N VAL A 74 4.33 -1.75 3.35
CA VAL A 74 5.72 -1.53 3.77
C VAL A 74 6.18 -0.10 3.47
N LEU A 75 5.85 0.44 2.30
CA LEU A 75 6.20 1.82 1.96
C LEU A 75 5.52 2.83 2.89
N ASN A 76 4.25 2.60 3.25
CA ASN A 76 3.55 3.42 4.25
C ASN A 76 4.24 3.36 5.62
N ALA A 77 4.70 2.18 6.05
CA ALA A 77 5.49 2.03 7.28
C ALA A 77 6.80 2.83 7.21
N MET A 78 7.51 2.77 6.09
CA MET A 78 8.75 3.52 5.91
C MET A 78 8.55 5.03 5.95
N ILE A 79 7.48 5.53 5.33
CA ILE A 79 7.07 6.93 5.41
C ILE A 79 6.78 7.32 6.87
N GLY A 80 6.08 6.46 7.61
CA GLY A 80 5.81 6.66 9.03
C GLY A 80 7.09 6.79 9.87
N ILE A 81 8.08 5.92 9.63
CA ILE A 81 9.39 5.96 10.33
C ILE A 81 10.10 7.29 10.04
N ILE A 82 10.18 7.71 8.78
CA ILE A 82 10.81 9.00 8.42
C ILE A 82 10.06 10.18 9.04
N GLY A 83 8.72 10.17 8.98
CA GLY A 83 7.91 11.21 9.61
C GLY A 83 8.18 11.30 11.10
N ARG A 84 8.27 10.15 11.78
CA ARG A 84 8.63 10.06 13.20
C ARG A 84 9.99 10.71 13.49
N ASP A 85 10.99 10.42 12.68
CA ASP A 85 12.33 10.99 12.80
C ASP A 85 12.35 12.51 12.63
N ILE A 86 11.60 13.03 11.66
CA ILE A 86 11.45 14.48 11.44
C ILE A 86 10.84 15.14 12.68
N TYR A 87 9.76 14.58 13.23
CA TYR A 87 9.15 15.11 14.45
C TYR A 87 10.12 15.10 15.65
N LEU A 88 10.92 14.03 15.80
CA LEU A 88 11.92 13.94 16.85
C LEU A 88 13.00 15.03 16.71
N ILE A 89 13.47 15.30 15.48
CA ILE A 89 14.42 16.40 15.21
C ILE A 89 13.80 17.75 15.58
N CYS A 90 12.51 17.94 15.34
CA CYS A 90 11.78 19.14 15.71
C CYS A 90 11.44 19.24 17.21
N GLY A 91 11.84 18.27 18.04
CA GLY A 91 11.61 18.27 19.49
C GLY A 91 10.25 17.76 19.92
N PHE A 92 9.48 17.13 19.03
CA PHE A 92 8.18 16.56 19.35
C PHE A 92 8.29 15.07 19.69
N LYS A 93 7.52 14.64 20.70
CA LYS A 93 7.34 13.21 20.99
C LYS A 93 6.30 12.61 20.05
N THR A 94 6.56 11.39 19.61
CA THR A 94 5.72 10.65 18.68
C THR A 94 5.32 9.30 19.27
N GLY A 95 4.13 8.83 18.88
CA GLY A 95 3.60 7.53 19.28
C GLY A 95 4.12 6.37 18.42
N LYS A 96 3.36 5.27 18.43
CA LYS A 96 3.56 4.13 17.52
C LYS A 96 3.02 4.45 16.13
N ILE A 97 3.49 3.69 15.13
CA ILE A 97 3.06 3.74 13.74
C ILE A 97 2.18 2.52 13.49
N ASP A 98 0.88 2.75 13.32
CA ASP A 98 -0.07 1.66 13.08
C ASP A 98 -0.46 1.64 11.60
N ILE A 99 -0.20 0.51 10.92
CA ILE A 99 -0.47 0.32 9.50
C ILE A 99 -1.63 -0.65 9.32
N ASP A 100 -2.75 -0.11 8.83
CA ASP A 100 -3.89 -0.89 8.36
C ASP A 100 -3.58 -1.48 6.99
N VAL A 101 -3.37 -2.79 6.96
CA VAL A 101 -2.88 -3.48 5.77
C VAL A 101 -3.98 -3.71 4.75
N ASP A 102 -5.23 -3.78 5.20
CA ASP A 102 -6.41 -3.90 4.34
C ASP A 102 -6.57 -2.60 3.55
N LYS A 103 -6.43 -1.45 4.23
CA LYS A 103 -6.44 -0.13 3.58
C LYS A 103 -5.24 0.09 2.66
N ALA A 104 -4.08 -0.47 2.98
CA ALA A 104 -2.91 -0.39 2.11
C ALA A 104 -3.13 -1.09 0.76
N GLY A 105 -4.01 -2.09 0.72
CA GLY A 105 -4.44 -2.80 -0.49
C GLY A 105 -5.42 -2.01 -1.36
N LEU A 106 -6.00 -0.93 -0.85
CA LEU A 106 -6.92 -0.11 -1.62
C LEU A 106 -6.14 0.67 -2.69
N TYR A 107 -6.61 0.54 -3.92
CA TYR A 107 -6.21 1.36 -5.06
C TYR A 107 -7.28 2.43 -5.29
N LEU A 108 -6.90 3.60 -5.82
CA LEU A 108 -7.87 4.69 -6.08
C LEU A 108 -8.98 4.26 -7.04
N ALA A 109 -8.78 3.23 -7.88
CA ALA A 109 -9.86 2.64 -8.69
C ALA A 109 -10.67 1.53 -7.96
N THR A 110 -10.27 1.10 -6.76
CA THR A 110 -11.07 0.25 -5.86
C THR A 110 -12.19 1.06 -5.18
N LEU A 111 -12.12 2.40 -5.21
CA LEU A 111 -13.11 3.34 -4.68
C LEU A 111 -14.42 3.41 -5.48
N ALA A 112 -14.77 2.38 -6.26
CA ALA A 112 -16.15 2.22 -6.76
C ALA A 112 -17.19 2.17 -5.61
N HIS A 113 -16.74 1.99 -4.37
CA HIS A 113 -17.50 2.06 -3.12
C HIS A 113 -17.38 3.39 -2.36
N VAL A 114 -17.30 4.52 -3.05
CA VAL A 114 -17.42 5.83 -2.39
C VAL A 114 -18.88 6.11 -2.03
N SER A 115 -19.11 6.48 -0.77
CA SER A 115 -20.34 7.14 -0.35
C SER A 115 -20.05 8.55 0.17
N VAL A 116 -20.62 9.58 -0.47
CA VAL A 116 -20.54 10.98 -0.02
C VAL A 116 -21.93 11.40 0.44
N SER A 117 -22.04 11.84 1.70
CA SER A 117 -23.33 12.27 2.28
C SER A 117 -24.44 11.21 2.14
N GLY A 118 -24.10 9.94 2.35
CA GLY A 118 -25.02 8.81 2.21
C GLY A 118 -25.30 8.36 0.77
N LYS A 119 -24.83 9.09 -0.24
CA LYS A 119 -25.03 8.74 -1.65
C LYS A 119 -23.89 7.86 -2.17
N ARG A 120 -24.22 6.72 -2.79
CA ARG A 120 -23.22 5.84 -3.43
C ARG A 120 -22.71 6.43 -4.74
N LEU A 121 -21.57 5.97 -5.24
CA LEU A 121 -20.96 6.47 -6.48
C LEU A 121 -21.93 6.51 -7.68
N ALA A 122 -22.79 5.50 -7.83
CA ALA A 122 -23.80 5.46 -8.89
C ALA A 122 -24.87 6.58 -8.75
N GLU A 123 -25.21 6.97 -7.53
CA GLU A 123 -26.14 8.08 -7.25
C GLU A 123 -25.44 9.43 -7.46
N ILE A 124 -24.19 9.56 -7.02
CA ILE A 124 -23.35 10.75 -7.28
C ILE A 124 -23.13 10.96 -8.78
N GLN A 125 -22.98 9.86 -9.55
CA GLN A 125 -22.88 9.90 -11.01
C GLN A 125 -24.19 10.37 -11.65
N LYS A 126 -25.34 9.84 -11.22
CA LYS A 126 -26.67 10.27 -11.70
C LYS A 126 -26.94 11.74 -11.42
N ASP A 127 -26.48 12.25 -10.28
CA ASP A 127 -26.61 13.67 -9.91
C ASP A 127 -25.67 14.59 -10.72
N GLY A 128 -24.82 14.02 -11.59
CA GLY A 128 -23.83 14.76 -12.38
C GLY A 128 -22.70 15.38 -11.55
N ILE A 129 -22.61 15.06 -10.25
CA ILE A 129 -21.64 15.65 -9.32
C ILE A 129 -20.22 15.19 -9.65
N LEU A 130 -20.03 13.93 -10.06
CA LEU A 130 -18.71 13.42 -10.48
C LEU A 130 -18.11 14.21 -11.63
N LEU A 131 -18.95 14.74 -12.52
CA LEU A 131 -18.53 15.54 -13.68
C LEU A 131 -18.32 17.02 -13.33
N LYS A 132 -18.80 17.47 -12.17
CA LYS A 132 -18.58 18.83 -11.64
C LYS A 132 -17.30 18.93 -10.81
N ALA A 133 -16.83 17.82 -10.24
CA ALA A 133 -15.64 17.77 -9.41
C ALA A 133 -14.37 17.73 -10.29
N GLY A 134 -14.01 18.89 -10.83
CA GLY A 134 -12.73 19.06 -11.51
C GLY A 134 -12.58 20.50 -11.97
N LYS A 135 -11.77 21.28 -11.24
CA LYS A 135 -11.09 22.38 -11.91
C LYS A 135 -10.10 21.72 -12.85
N ASP A 136 -10.17 22.03 -14.13
CA ASP A 136 -9.18 21.61 -15.12
C ASP A 136 -7.83 22.22 -14.73
N VAL A 137 -7.05 21.50 -13.93
CA VAL A 137 -5.75 21.94 -13.42
C VAL A 137 -4.65 21.73 -14.45
N ASP A 138 -4.89 20.92 -15.48
CA ASP A 138 -3.95 20.66 -16.55
C ASP A 138 -4.28 21.43 -17.85
N SER A 139 -5.39 22.19 -17.88
CA SER A 139 -5.83 22.95 -19.06
C SER A 139 -5.91 22.10 -20.33
N GLN A 140 -6.41 20.86 -20.22
CA GLN A 140 -6.48 19.89 -21.31
C GLN A 140 -5.11 19.39 -21.83
N ILE A 141 -4.01 19.64 -21.11
CA ILE A 141 -2.67 19.15 -21.49
C ILE A 141 -2.60 17.62 -21.34
N LEU A 142 -3.32 17.04 -20.36
CA LEU A 142 -3.45 15.58 -20.19
C LEU A 142 -4.72 15.04 -20.86
N THR A 143 -5.08 15.58 -22.03
CA THR A 143 -6.17 15.03 -22.83
C THR A 143 -5.89 13.57 -23.22
N LYS A 144 -6.83 12.69 -22.84
CA LYS A 144 -7.06 11.31 -23.35
C LYS A 144 -5.81 10.62 -23.93
N ASN A 145 -4.92 10.19 -23.04
CA ASN A 145 -3.90 9.19 -23.36
C ASN A 145 -4.54 7.84 -23.79
N ALA A 146 -3.80 7.07 -24.58
CA ALA A 146 -4.25 5.88 -25.32
C ALA A 146 -4.67 4.65 -24.48
N MET A 147 -5.01 4.82 -23.20
CA MET A 147 -5.54 3.76 -22.32
C MET A 147 -7.09 3.72 -22.33
N HIS A 148 -7.71 3.88 -23.49
CA HIS A 148 -9.14 3.59 -23.65
C HIS A 148 -9.34 2.21 -24.29
N TYR A 149 -10.23 1.44 -23.67
CA TYR A 149 -10.69 0.11 -24.06
C TYR A 149 -11.07 0.04 -25.54
N ARG A 150 -10.56 -0.98 -26.25
CA ARG A 150 -11.03 -1.34 -27.60
C ARG A 150 -12.45 -1.89 -27.50
N THR A 151 -13.39 -1.29 -28.21
CA THR A 151 -14.56 -2.01 -28.75
C THR A 151 -14.21 -2.53 -30.13
#